data_AF-A0A921UDK4-F1
#
_entry.id   AF-A0A921UDK4-F1
#
_cell.length_a   1.000
_cell.length_b   1.000
_cell.length_c   1.000
_cell.angle_alpha   90.00
_cell.angle_beta   90.00
_cell.angle_gamma   90.00
#
_symmetry.space_group_name_H-M   'P 1'
#
loop_
_entity.id
_entity.type
_entity.pdbx_description
1 polymer ?
#
loop_
_entity_poly.entity_id
_entity_poly.type
_entity_poly.pdbx_seq_one_letter_code
_entity_poly.pdbx_strand_id
1 'polypeptide(L)'
;MATLWRRAGSYICSELCGTTLNQRRYSTSRVDWKQLRPMILKRIKNRTKEYPIKRMIPVAEEVVRAREVVYEGVSRLLKVVPVQSCKFCPEVHIGATGHQMKTCYGFKRMIKDRPHEWDPSNLNDILVPVQAFHQKNMFETEIKHNQRFDFTRVPAVLELCHHAGANIPDEILYKSEQIPTTLKTNNQQSSPILPDELRYIGQRTLDAWESLRLGVTKLLLVYPSKVCKHCSEVHIGQSGHKARMCGVFKFEGWKGMHRWDKAGVDDLVHQKIVWHRRPHDPPVLVDGGRDYYGHAPAVIELCMQVGAIVPPKYHCMMKTHGLAPPVR
;
A
#
# COMPACT_ATOMS: atom_id res chain seq x y z
N MET A 1 22.42 11.29 -58.51
CA MET A 1 22.77 10.31 -59.55
C MET A 1 23.03 8.99 -58.84
N ALA A 2 22.07 8.07 -58.89
CA ALA A 2 22.11 6.92 -59.82
C ALA A 2 23.05 5.82 -59.27
N THR A 3 22.53 4.87 -58.49
CA THR A 3 22.04 3.53 -58.92
C THR A 3 23.14 2.58 -59.36
N LEU A 4 23.23 1.39 -58.72
CA LEU A 4 23.51 0.06 -59.31
C LEU A 4 23.71 -0.93 -58.14
N TRP A 5 23.07 -2.09 -57.99
CA TRP A 5 22.00 -2.85 -58.63
C TRP A 5 21.55 -3.90 -57.59
N ARG A 6 20.25 -4.14 -57.43
CA ARG A 6 19.54 -5.40 -57.77
C ARG A 6 20.30 -6.71 -57.44
N ARG A 7 19.81 -7.70 -56.67
CA ARG A 7 18.47 -8.36 -56.52
C ARG A 7 18.66 -9.83 -56.94
N ALA A 8 18.55 -10.76 -56.01
CA ALA A 8 17.98 -12.12 -56.13
C ALA A 8 18.20 -12.86 -54.81
N GLY A 9 17.29 -13.61 -54.21
CA GLY A 9 16.05 -14.18 -54.74
C GLY A 9 14.87 -14.09 -53.76
N SER A 10 13.72 -13.86 -54.36
CA SER A 10 12.38 -14.11 -53.84
C SER A 10 12.05 -15.60 -53.88
N TYR A 11 10.86 -15.92 -53.34
CA TYR A 11 10.05 -17.16 -53.40
C TYR A 11 10.06 -17.92 -52.06
N ILE A 12 8.96 -18.16 -51.33
CA ILE A 12 7.51 -17.94 -51.44
C ILE A 12 6.99 -17.98 -49.99
N CYS A 13 6.20 -17.00 -49.56
CA CYS A 13 5.03 -17.25 -48.69
C CYS A 13 4.07 -16.08 -48.86
N SER A 14 3.44 -16.10 -50.03
CA SER A 14 2.42 -15.16 -50.46
C SER A 14 1.07 -15.64 -49.94
N GLU A 15 0.83 -15.48 -48.64
CA GLU A 15 -0.48 -15.64 -48.00
C GLU A 15 -0.35 -14.99 -46.62
N LEU A 16 -0.92 -13.78 -46.46
CA LEU A 16 -1.28 -13.08 -45.21
C LEU A 16 -1.10 -11.55 -45.26
N CYS A 17 -0.45 -10.97 -46.27
CA CYS A 17 -0.26 -9.52 -46.35
C CYS A 17 -0.99 -8.92 -47.57
N GLY A 18 -2.31 -8.80 -47.43
CA GLY A 18 -3.14 -7.99 -48.32
C GLY A 18 -2.77 -6.51 -48.17
N THR A 19 -2.23 -5.98 -49.26
CA THR A 19 -2.10 -4.56 -49.66
C THR A 19 -2.71 -3.51 -48.73
N THR A 20 -1.82 -2.62 -48.29
CA THR A 20 -2.08 -1.28 -47.76
C THR A 20 -2.94 -0.45 -48.71
N LEU A 21 -4.26 -0.48 -48.52
CA LEU A 21 -5.20 0.59 -48.89
C LEU A 21 -6.57 0.24 -48.30
N ASN A 22 -6.64 0.32 -46.97
CA ASN A 22 -7.92 0.50 -46.30
C ASN A 22 -7.67 1.43 -45.13
N GLN A 23 -8.02 2.70 -45.32
CA GLN A 23 -8.45 3.57 -44.23
C GLN A 23 -9.53 2.79 -43.46
N ARG A 24 -9.14 2.05 -42.41
CA ARG A 24 -10.10 1.53 -41.45
C ARG A 24 -10.63 2.74 -40.69
N ARG A 25 -11.64 3.36 -41.28
CA ARG A 25 -12.67 4.10 -40.58
C ARG A 25 -13.19 3.14 -39.51
N TYR A 26 -12.66 3.23 -38.29
CA TYR A 26 -13.39 2.74 -37.14
C TYR A 26 -14.63 3.61 -37.08
N SER A 27 -15.70 3.11 -37.69
CA SER A 27 -17.05 3.57 -37.45
C SER A 27 -17.22 3.49 -35.94
N THR A 28 -17.12 4.62 -35.25
CA THR A 28 -17.56 4.74 -33.87
C THR A 28 -19.07 4.54 -33.93
N SER A 29 -19.52 3.28 -33.96
CA SER A 29 -20.91 2.96 -33.68
C SER A 29 -21.20 3.62 -32.34
N ARG A 30 -21.97 4.71 -32.36
CA ARG A 30 -22.31 5.46 -31.16
C ARG A 30 -22.98 4.46 -30.23
N VAL A 31 -22.24 4.04 -29.22
CA VAL A 31 -22.70 3.06 -28.24
C VAL A 31 -23.99 3.61 -27.63
N ASP A 32 -25.11 2.94 -27.85
CA ASP A 32 -26.40 3.38 -27.32
C ASP A 32 -26.46 3.06 -25.82
N TRP A 33 -26.06 4.03 -25.01
CA TRP A 33 -26.10 3.93 -23.55
C TRP A 33 -27.52 3.74 -23.02
N LYS A 34 -28.58 4.15 -23.73
CA LYS A 34 -29.96 3.91 -23.28
C LYS A 34 -30.29 2.42 -23.30
N GLN A 35 -29.74 1.67 -24.26
CA GLN A 35 -29.90 0.20 -24.34
C GLN A 35 -28.93 -0.54 -23.42
N LEU A 36 -27.66 -0.12 -23.33
CA LEU A 36 -26.66 -0.83 -22.52
C LEU A 36 -26.80 -0.59 -21.02
N ARG A 37 -27.20 0.61 -20.59
CA ARG A 37 -27.34 0.94 -19.16
C ARG A 37 -28.23 -0.05 -18.39
N PRO A 38 -29.44 -0.40 -18.84
CA PRO A 38 -30.26 -1.39 -18.14
C PRO A 38 -29.61 -2.78 -18.12
N MET A 39 -28.91 -3.19 -19.20
CA MET A 39 -28.17 -4.46 -19.23
C MET A 39 -27.01 -4.49 -18.23
N ILE A 40 -26.24 -3.40 -18.12
CA ILE A 40 -25.13 -3.25 -17.16
C ILE A 40 -25.66 -3.29 -15.73
N LEU A 41 -26.72 -2.53 -15.42
CA LEU A 41 -27.33 -2.51 -14.10
C LEU A 41 -27.89 -3.90 -13.72
N LYS A 42 -28.53 -4.60 -14.66
CA LYS A 42 -28.99 -5.98 -14.47
C LYS A 42 -27.83 -6.94 -14.20
N ARG A 43 -26.71 -6.80 -14.92
CA ARG A 43 -25.49 -7.61 -14.70
C ARG A 43 -24.86 -7.35 -13.34
N ILE A 44 -24.80 -6.09 -12.90
CA ILE A 44 -24.33 -5.71 -11.57
C ILE A 44 -25.23 -6.34 -10.51
N LYS A 45 -26.56 -6.13 -10.60
CA LYS A 45 -27.56 -6.71 -9.68
C LYS A 45 -27.53 -8.23 -9.63
N ASN A 46 -27.20 -8.90 -10.73
CA ASN A 46 -27.03 -10.35 -10.73
C ASN A 46 -25.75 -10.76 -10.01
N ARG A 47 -24.62 -10.09 -10.26
CA ARG A 47 -23.37 -10.33 -9.54
C ARG A 47 -23.52 -10.11 -8.04
N THR A 48 -24.27 -9.10 -7.60
CA THR A 48 -24.43 -8.80 -6.16
C THR A 48 -25.01 -9.96 -5.37
N LYS A 49 -25.80 -10.84 -6.00
CA LYS A 49 -26.38 -12.03 -5.34
C LYS A 49 -25.35 -13.08 -4.94
N GLU A 50 -24.17 -13.07 -5.57
CA GLU A 50 -23.09 -14.02 -5.30
C GLU A 50 -22.17 -13.54 -4.15
N TYR A 51 -22.37 -12.32 -3.65
CA TYR A 51 -21.59 -11.76 -2.55
C TYR A 51 -22.28 -11.96 -1.20
N PRO A 52 -21.50 -12.19 -0.12
CA PRO A 52 -20.06 -12.44 -0.13
C PRO A 52 -19.72 -13.79 -0.77
N ILE A 53 -18.60 -13.84 -1.50
CA ILE A 53 -18.16 -15.07 -2.15
C ILE A 53 -17.65 -16.01 -1.05
N LYS A 54 -18.43 -17.05 -0.71
CA LYS A 54 -18.17 -17.94 0.43
C LYS A 54 -16.72 -18.45 0.55
N ARG A 55 -16.08 -18.78 -0.58
CA ARG A 55 -14.68 -19.25 -0.61
C ARG A 55 -13.64 -18.20 -0.20
N MET A 56 -14.00 -16.91 -0.19
CA MET A 56 -13.14 -15.80 0.22
C MET A 56 -13.29 -15.44 1.69
N ILE A 57 -14.33 -15.92 2.38
CA ILE A 57 -14.54 -15.66 3.81
C ILE A 57 -13.32 -16.10 4.64
N PRO A 58 -12.75 -17.32 4.46
CA PRO A 58 -11.58 -17.72 5.25
C PRO A 58 -10.35 -16.84 4.99
N VAL A 59 -10.19 -16.34 3.75
CA VAL A 59 -9.10 -15.41 3.39
C VAL A 59 -9.30 -14.07 4.09
N ALA A 60 -10.54 -13.58 4.18
CA ALA A 60 -10.85 -12.34 4.88
C ALA A 60 -10.61 -12.45 6.39
N GLU A 61 -11.00 -13.57 7.01
CA GLU A 61 -10.73 -13.83 8.43
C GLU A 61 -9.22 -13.96 8.71
N GLU A 62 -8.47 -14.61 7.81
CA GLU A 62 -7.01 -14.69 7.90
C GLU A 62 -6.36 -13.31 7.82
N VAL A 63 -6.84 -12.43 6.93
CA VAL A 63 -6.37 -11.05 6.82
C VAL A 63 -6.61 -10.27 8.11
N VAL A 64 -7.79 -10.42 8.74
CA VAL A 64 -8.11 -9.76 10.01
C VAL A 64 -7.15 -10.22 11.11
N ARG A 65 -6.97 -11.54 11.28
CA ARG A 65 -6.03 -12.10 12.28
C ARG A 65 -4.59 -11.67 12.02
N ALA A 66 -4.13 -11.75 10.76
CA ALA A 66 -2.77 -11.35 10.40
C ALA A 66 -2.54 -9.87 10.68
N ARG A 67 -3.53 -9.01 10.44
CA ARG A 67 -3.47 -7.58 10.79
C ARG A 67 -3.28 -7.39 12.29
N GLU A 68 -4.03 -8.09 13.13
CA GLU A 68 -3.88 -7.99 14.59
C GLU A 68 -2.48 -8.37 15.06
N VAL A 69 -1.94 -9.49 14.57
CA VAL A 69 -0.58 -9.94 14.89
C VAL A 69 0.47 -8.92 14.46
N VAL A 70 0.32 -8.30 13.28
CA VAL A 70 1.21 -7.23 12.82
C VAL A 70 1.17 -6.03 13.75
N TYR A 71 -0.03 -5.55 14.11
CA TYR A 71 -0.18 -4.36 14.96
C TYR A 71 0.38 -4.60 16.36
N GLU A 72 0.08 -5.77 16.97
CA GLU A 72 0.63 -6.15 18.26
C GLU A 72 2.16 -6.29 18.19
N GLY A 73 2.66 -7.02 17.20
CA GLY A 73 4.08 -7.27 16.99
C GLY A 73 4.89 -6.00 16.83
N VAL A 74 4.47 -5.11 15.92
CA VAL A 74 5.12 -3.79 15.73
C VAL A 74 5.03 -2.96 17.01
N SER A 75 3.89 -2.93 17.70
CA SER A 75 3.74 -2.20 18.96
C SER A 75 4.71 -2.70 20.04
N ARG A 76 4.94 -4.01 20.15
CA ARG A 76 5.91 -4.60 21.08
C ARG A 76 7.35 -4.28 20.67
N LEU A 77 7.68 -4.41 19.38
CA LEU A 77 9.03 -4.16 18.87
C LEU A 77 9.45 -2.69 19.00
N LEU A 78 8.52 -1.74 18.84
CA LEU A 78 8.78 -0.30 19.04
C LEU A 78 9.19 0.07 20.48
N LYS A 79 8.94 -0.81 21.46
CA LYS A 79 9.38 -0.59 22.86
C LYS A 79 10.87 -0.89 23.07
N VAL A 80 11.49 -1.65 22.17
CA VAL A 80 12.87 -2.15 22.32
C VAL A 80 13.78 -1.76 21.17
N VAL A 81 13.25 -1.63 19.95
CA VAL A 81 14.00 -1.15 18.78
C VAL A 81 13.78 0.36 18.64
N PRO A 82 14.83 1.18 18.69
CA PRO A 82 14.70 2.61 18.46
C PRO A 82 14.26 2.88 17.02
N VAL A 83 13.25 3.72 16.86
CA VAL A 83 12.75 4.15 15.56
C VAL A 83 12.52 5.65 15.59
N GLN A 84 12.98 6.32 14.54
CA GLN A 84 12.94 7.77 14.38
C GLN A 84 12.08 8.13 13.18
N SER A 85 11.22 9.14 13.31
CA SER A 85 10.48 9.73 12.19
C SER A 85 10.88 11.19 12.01
N CYS A 86 10.90 11.64 10.76
CA CYS A 86 11.25 13.03 10.47
C CYS A 86 10.04 13.95 10.72
N LYS A 87 10.27 15.09 11.39
CA LYS A 87 9.22 16.10 11.67
C LYS A 87 8.61 16.70 10.41
N PHE A 88 9.39 16.81 9.34
CA PHE A 88 9.02 17.62 8.17
C PHE A 88 8.68 16.80 6.94
N CYS A 89 9.07 15.52 6.91
CA CYS A 89 8.75 14.63 5.81
C CYS A 89 8.40 13.23 6.32
N PRO A 90 7.72 12.40 5.53
CA PRO A 90 7.34 11.05 5.90
C PRO A 90 8.53 10.07 5.95
N GLU A 91 9.79 10.49 6.04
CA GLU A 91 10.91 9.55 6.14
C GLU A 91 10.97 8.98 7.56
N VAL A 92 11.31 7.69 7.65
CA VAL A 92 11.45 6.96 8.90
C VAL A 92 12.77 6.21 8.87
N HIS A 93 13.44 6.15 10.01
CA HIS A 93 14.69 5.44 10.19
C HIS A 93 14.56 4.46 11.37
N ILE A 94 15.02 3.24 11.17
CA ILE A 94 15.04 2.20 12.22
C ILE A 94 16.49 2.11 12.71
N GLY A 95 16.71 2.56 13.94
CA GLY A 95 18.03 2.73 14.54
C GLY A 95 18.06 3.81 15.62
N ALA A 96 19.05 3.74 16.50
CA ALA A 96 19.21 4.67 17.62
C ALA A 96 19.43 6.12 17.17
N THR A 97 20.19 6.30 16.09
CA THR A 97 20.50 7.60 15.50
C THR A 97 20.06 7.61 14.05
N GLY A 98 19.22 8.58 13.67
CA GLY A 98 18.85 8.80 12.28
C GLY A 98 20.05 9.05 11.36
N HIS A 99 19.86 8.82 10.06
CA HIS A 99 20.93 9.05 9.09
C HIS A 99 21.23 10.54 8.87
N GLN A 100 22.42 10.83 8.33
CA GLN A 100 22.90 12.18 8.04
C GLN A 100 22.74 12.59 6.58
N MET A 101 22.15 11.73 5.75
CA MET A 101 21.86 12.06 4.35
C MET A 101 20.90 13.24 4.23
N LYS A 102 21.20 14.14 3.29
CA LYS A 102 20.37 15.27 2.92
C LYS A 102 19.27 14.81 1.95
N THR A 103 18.31 14.03 2.44
CA THR A 103 17.16 13.52 1.67
C THR A 103 15.84 14.17 2.06
N CYS A 104 15.83 15.01 3.12
CA CYS A 104 14.62 15.67 3.56
C CYS A 104 14.14 16.68 2.51
N TYR A 105 12.88 16.56 2.13
CA TYR A 105 12.20 17.49 1.23
C TYR A 105 11.32 18.52 1.97
N GLY A 106 11.38 18.53 3.29
CA GLY A 106 10.64 19.46 4.14
C GLY A 106 9.11 19.39 4.01
N PHE A 107 8.43 20.27 4.73
CA PHE A 107 6.97 20.36 4.66
C PHE A 107 6.54 20.71 3.24
N LYS A 108 5.53 19.99 2.72
CA LYS A 108 4.98 20.17 1.36
C LYS A 108 6.00 20.05 0.21
N ARG A 109 7.15 19.39 0.40
CA ARG A 109 8.17 19.19 -0.66
C ARG A 109 8.75 20.49 -1.25
N MET A 110 8.70 21.60 -0.50
CA MET A 110 9.07 22.92 -1.02
C MET A 110 10.59 23.14 -1.06
N ILE A 111 11.35 22.45 -0.20
CA ILE A 111 12.79 22.65 -0.07
C ILE A 111 13.47 21.28 -0.09
N LYS A 112 14.42 21.07 -1.01
CA LYS A 112 15.10 19.79 -1.18
C LYS A 112 16.44 19.77 -0.45
N ASP A 113 16.99 18.57 -0.29
CA ASP A 113 18.36 18.32 0.15
C ASP A 113 18.71 18.93 1.51
N ARG A 114 17.79 18.83 2.47
CA ARG A 114 18.02 19.21 3.87
C ARG A 114 18.34 17.99 4.75
N PRO A 115 19.08 18.20 5.86
CA PRO A 115 19.15 17.19 6.91
C PRO A 115 17.76 16.97 7.53
N HIS A 116 17.55 15.78 8.09
CA HIS A 116 16.33 15.45 8.82
C HIS A 116 16.39 15.95 10.25
N GLU A 117 15.22 16.34 10.78
CA GLU A 117 15.02 16.56 12.20
C GLU A 117 14.20 15.38 12.73
N TRP A 118 14.84 14.56 13.55
CA TRP A 118 14.33 13.27 13.99
C TRP A 118 13.61 13.40 15.34
N ASP A 119 12.45 12.75 15.43
CA ASP A 119 11.71 12.51 16.66
C ASP A 119 11.47 11.01 16.88
N PRO A 120 11.23 10.57 18.13
CA PRO A 120 10.75 9.23 18.41
C PRO A 120 9.51 8.90 17.59
N SER A 121 9.55 7.77 16.88
CA SER A 121 8.48 7.36 15.99
C SER A 121 7.32 6.71 16.75
N ASN A 122 6.12 6.85 16.19
CA ASN A 122 4.91 6.19 16.68
C ASN A 122 4.46 5.04 15.76
N LEU A 123 3.48 4.25 16.20
CA LEU A 123 2.95 3.11 15.44
C LEU A 123 2.47 3.46 14.03
N ASN A 124 1.83 4.62 13.85
CA ASN A 124 1.24 5.06 12.58
C ASN A 124 2.29 5.54 11.58
N ASP A 125 3.50 5.88 12.03
CA ASP A 125 4.62 6.21 11.12
C ASP A 125 5.11 4.96 10.36
N ILE A 126 5.00 3.80 11.01
CA ILE A 126 5.35 2.47 10.47
C ILE A 126 4.15 1.85 9.75
N LEU A 127 3.02 1.72 10.46
CA LEU A 127 1.76 1.18 9.97
C LEU A 127 0.82 2.30 9.59
N VAL A 128 1.04 2.88 8.40
CA VAL A 128 0.26 4.04 7.94
C VAL A 128 -1.23 3.71 7.88
N PRO A 129 -2.08 4.37 8.67
CA PRO A 129 -3.50 4.10 8.68
C PRO A 129 -4.14 4.59 7.38
N VAL A 130 -4.85 3.69 6.69
CA VAL A 130 -5.65 4.01 5.51
C VAL A 130 -7.11 3.79 5.87
N GLN A 131 -7.93 4.83 5.73
CA GLN A 131 -9.35 4.79 6.05
C GLN A 131 -10.23 4.75 4.79
N ALA A 132 -11.37 4.08 4.90
CA ALA A 132 -12.46 4.09 3.94
C ALA A 132 -13.78 4.44 4.63
N PHE A 133 -14.80 4.84 3.86
CA PHE A 133 -16.15 4.95 4.39
C PHE A 133 -16.72 3.57 4.63
N HIS A 134 -17.31 3.36 5.81
CA HIS A 134 -18.03 2.13 6.10
C HIS A 134 -19.36 2.11 5.35
N GLN A 135 -19.64 1.04 4.62
CA GLN A 135 -20.93 0.81 3.96
C GLN A 135 -21.49 -0.54 4.37
N LYS A 136 -22.82 -0.63 4.49
CA LYS A 136 -23.47 -1.90 4.85
C LYS A 136 -23.38 -2.91 3.72
N ASN A 137 -23.48 -2.44 2.48
CA ASN A 137 -23.42 -3.29 1.29
C ASN A 137 -22.42 -2.76 0.25
N MET A 138 -21.67 -3.66 -0.34
CA MET A 138 -20.64 -3.36 -1.35
C MET A 138 -21.18 -2.64 -2.61
N PHE A 139 -22.46 -2.78 -2.90
CA PHE A 139 -23.11 -2.24 -4.10
C PHE A 139 -24.19 -1.20 -3.79
N GLU A 140 -24.06 -0.55 -2.64
CA GLU A 140 -24.91 0.58 -2.28
C GLU A 140 -24.75 1.77 -3.24
N THR A 141 -25.71 2.68 -3.18
CA THR A 141 -25.65 3.93 -3.93
C THR A 141 -24.43 4.75 -3.51
N GLU A 142 -23.77 5.37 -4.49
CA GLU A 142 -22.59 6.20 -4.28
C GLU A 142 -22.83 7.27 -3.20
N ILE A 143 -21.93 7.33 -2.21
CA ILE A 143 -21.96 8.34 -1.15
C ILE A 143 -21.79 9.73 -1.78
N LYS A 144 -22.78 10.60 -1.60
CA LYS A 144 -22.72 12.00 -2.07
C LYS A 144 -21.90 12.85 -1.10
N HIS A 145 -21.42 13.99 -1.59
CA HIS A 145 -20.62 14.90 -0.78
C HIS A 145 -21.31 15.40 0.51
N ASN A 146 -22.61 15.69 0.46
CA ASN A 146 -23.35 16.13 1.64
C ASN A 146 -23.54 14.99 2.66
N GLN A 147 -23.51 13.74 2.21
CA GLN A 147 -23.69 12.56 3.07
C GLN A 147 -22.40 12.11 3.74
N ARG A 148 -21.24 12.73 3.46
CA ARG A 148 -19.93 12.25 3.96
C ARG A 148 -19.83 12.19 5.48
N PHE A 149 -20.66 12.95 6.20
CA PHE A 149 -20.69 12.95 7.67
C PHE A 149 -21.69 11.93 8.23
N ASP A 150 -22.53 11.34 7.38
CA ASP A 150 -23.51 10.33 7.75
C ASP A 150 -22.86 8.93 7.82
N PHE A 151 -21.65 8.79 7.25
CA PHE A 151 -20.89 7.55 7.20
C PHE A 151 -19.66 7.62 8.09
N THR A 152 -19.42 6.58 8.87
CA THR A 152 -18.22 6.43 9.68
C THR A 152 -17.01 6.08 8.83
N ARG A 153 -15.82 6.43 9.34
CA ARG A 153 -14.55 6.06 8.74
C ARG A 153 -13.98 4.87 9.49
N VAL A 154 -13.55 3.85 8.75
CA VAL A 154 -12.98 2.60 9.28
C VAL A 154 -11.72 2.23 8.51
N PRO A 155 -10.81 1.39 9.04
CA PRO A 155 -9.63 0.96 8.29
C PRO A 155 -10.03 0.26 6.99
N ALA A 156 -9.43 0.67 5.87
CA ALA A 156 -9.80 0.17 4.54
C ALA A 156 -9.63 -1.35 4.40
N VAL A 157 -8.63 -1.94 5.09
CA VAL A 157 -8.43 -3.39 5.16
C VAL A 157 -9.59 -4.09 5.88
N LEU A 158 -10.10 -3.52 6.98
CA LEU A 158 -11.23 -4.09 7.70
C LEU A 158 -12.52 -3.95 6.92
N GLU A 159 -12.74 -2.82 6.24
CA GLU A 159 -13.88 -2.64 5.34
C GLU A 159 -13.87 -3.66 4.19
N LEU A 160 -12.69 -3.90 3.60
CA LEU A 160 -12.52 -4.94 2.58
C LEU A 160 -12.88 -6.33 3.11
N CYS A 161 -12.45 -6.67 4.32
CA CYS A 161 -12.74 -7.95 4.94
C CYS A 161 -14.22 -8.08 5.34
N HIS A 162 -14.83 -7.01 5.83
CA HIS A 162 -16.26 -6.94 6.15
C HIS A 162 -17.10 -7.25 4.92
N HIS A 163 -16.85 -6.57 3.80
CA HIS A 163 -17.52 -6.88 2.53
C HIS A 163 -17.22 -8.28 2.00
N ALA A 164 -16.07 -8.85 2.36
CA ALA A 164 -15.73 -10.23 2.06
C ALA A 164 -16.41 -11.27 2.93
N GLY A 165 -17.20 -10.84 3.93
CA GLY A 165 -17.98 -11.69 4.81
C GLY A 165 -17.24 -12.13 6.08
N ALA A 166 -16.12 -11.50 6.42
CA ALA A 166 -15.48 -11.74 7.72
C ALA A 166 -16.37 -11.21 8.85
N ASN A 167 -16.51 -11.99 9.92
CA ASN A 167 -17.18 -11.56 11.14
C ASN A 167 -16.23 -10.68 11.96
N ILE A 168 -16.36 -9.36 11.82
CA ILE A 168 -15.52 -8.38 12.51
C ILE A 168 -16.39 -7.71 13.58
N PRO A 169 -16.06 -7.85 14.88
CA PRO A 169 -16.74 -7.15 15.96
C PRO A 169 -16.73 -5.63 15.75
N ASP A 170 -17.83 -4.97 16.08
CA ASP A 170 -17.99 -3.52 15.95
C ASP A 170 -16.90 -2.76 16.73
N GLU A 171 -16.43 -3.29 17.86
CA GLU A 171 -15.33 -2.69 18.61
C GLU A 171 -14.05 -2.62 17.80
N ILE A 172 -13.72 -3.65 17.02
CA ILE A 172 -12.50 -3.69 16.19
C ILE A 172 -12.68 -2.80 14.95
N LEU A 173 -13.89 -2.76 14.40
CA LEU A 173 -14.21 -1.97 13.21
C LEU A 173 -14.17 -0.46 13.49
N TYR A 174 -14.76 -0.02 14.62
CA TYR A 174 -14.92 1.40 14.96
C TYR A 174 -13.91 1.96 15.96
N LYS A 175 -13.20 1.16 16.78
CA LYS A 175 -12.18 1.68 17.72
C LYS A 175 -10.78 1.81 17.13
N SER A 176 -10.58 1.64 15.82
CA SER A 176 -9.22 1.66 15.24
C SER A 176 -8.49 3.02 15.36
N GLU A 177 -9.16 4.09 15.79
CA GLU A 177 -8.50 5.37 16.12
C GLU A 177 -7.86 5.40 17.52
N GLN A 178 -8.12 4.37 18.33
CA GLN A 178 -7.61 4.21 19.68
C GLN A 178 -7.26 2.74 19.89
N ILE A 179 -6.15 2.27 19.31
CA ILE A 179 -5.29 1.40 20.13
C ILE A 179 -4.63 2.39 21.07
N PRO A 180 -5.09 2.51 22.33
CA PRO A 180 -4.39 3.36 23.26
C PRO A 180 -2.97 2.78 23.33
N THR A 181 -1.98 3.64 23.24
CA THR A 181 -0.61 3.41 23.72
C THR A 181 -0.60 2.85 25.17
N THR A 182 -1.76 2.87 25.83
CA THR A 182 -2.11 2.18 27.06
C THR A 182 -2.96 0.91 26.81
N LEU A 183 -2.36 -0.16 26.27
CA LEU A 183 -2.64 -1.46 26.91
C LEU A 183 -2.35 -1.22 28.39
N LYS A 184 -3.37 -1.32 29.24
CA LYS A 184 -3.25 -1.11 30.68
C LYS A 184 -1.96 -1.77 31.16
N THR A 185 -0.96 -0.95 31.44
CA THR A 185 0.22 -1.36 32.17
C THR A 185 -0.32 -1.68 33.56
N ASN A 186 -0.71 -2.93 33.79
CA ASN A 186 -0.51 -3.46 35.12
C ASN A 186 0.97 -3.20 35.40
N ASN A 187 1.25 -2.40 36.43
CA ASN A 187 2.59 -2.12 36.97
C ASN A 187 3.21 -3.42 37.50
N GLN A 188 3.37 -4.41 36.63
CA GLN A 188 4.31 -5.49 36.78
C GLN A 188 5.54 -4.99 36.03
N GLN A 189 6.62 -4.75 36.77
CA GLN A 189 7.95 -4.57 36.21
C GLN A 189 8.11 -5.60 35.08
N SER A 190 8.13 -5.12 33.83
CA SER A 190 8.29 -6.01 32.69
C SER A 190 9.67 -6.62 32.83
N SER A 191 9.71 -7.93 33.09
CA SER A 191 10.95 -8.69 33.03
C SER A 191 11.65 -8.38 31.70
N PRO A 192 13.00 -8.28 31.68
CA PRO A 192 13.72 -8.03 30.45
C PRO A 192 13.33 -9.09 29.41
N ILE A 193 12.82 -8.65 28.27
CA ILE A 193 12.40 -9.55 27.19
C ILE A 193 13.66 -10.26 26.68
N LEU A 194 13.66 -11.58 26.71
CA LEU A 194 14.81 -12.38 26.31
C LEU A 194 15.06 -12.22 24.79
N PRO A 195 16.32 -12.20 24.30
CA PRO A 195 16.62 -12.08 22.87
C PRO A 195 15.90 -13.10 21.99
N ASP A 196 15.71 -14.34 22.45
CA ASP A 196 14.98 -15.37 21.70
C ASP A 196 13.48 -15.09 21.61
N GLU A 197 12.89 -14.46 22.62
CA GLU A 197 11.50 -14.01 22.58
C GLU A 197 11.34 -12.87 21.58
N LEU A 198 12.28 -11.91 21.55
CA LEU A 198 12.29 -10.84 20.55
C LEU A 198 12.41 -11.37 19.13
N ARG A 199 13.30 -12.36 18.92
CA ARG A 199 13.43 -13.05 17.63
C ARG A 199 12.12 -13.71 17.21
N TYR A 200 11.45 -14.39 18.14
CA TYR A 200 10.16 -15.03 17.90
C TYR A 200 9.06 -14.02 17.54
N ILE A 201 8.97 -12.90 18.27
CA ILE A 201 8.03 -11.81 17.96
C ILE A 201 8.33 -11.25 16.58
N GLY A 202 9.60 -10.97 16.27
CA GLY A 202 10.04 -10.49 14.96
C GLY A 202 9.63 -11.43 13.83
N GLN A 203 9.92 -12.73 13.97
CA GLN A 203 9.58 -13.72 12.94
C GLN A 203 8.06 -13.82 12.74
N ARG A 204 7.28 -13.93 13.83
CA ARG A 204 5.81 -13.98 13.75
C ARG A 204 5.20 -12.73 13.12
N THR A 205 5.74 -11.56 13.44
CA THR A 205 5.28 -10.29 12.88
C THR A 205 5.57 -10.22 11.38
N LEU A 206 6.74 -10.67 10.96
CA LEU A 206 7.14 -10.75 9.56
C LEU A 206 6.24 -11.72 8.77
N ASP A 207 6.01 -12.92 9.29
CA ASP A 207 5.17 -13.93 8.63
C ASP A 207 3.71 -13.47 8.54
N ALA A 208 3.21 -12.80 9.58
CA ALA A 208 1.88 -12.18 9.57
C ALA A 208 1.79 -11.02 8.58
N TRP A 209 2.85 -10.20 8.45
CA TRP A 209 2.91 -9.13 7.45
C TRP A 209 2.81 -9.68 6.03
N GLU A 210 3.51 -10.77 5.74
CA GLU A 210 3.44 -11.48 4.46
C GLU A 210 2.03 -12.01 4.18
N SER A 211 1.45 -12.69 5.17
CA SER A 211 0.10 -13.27 5.09
C SER A 211 -0.97 -12.20 4.89
N LEU A 212 -0.87 -11.08 5.62
CA LEU A 212 -1.73 -9.91 5.49
C LEU A 212 -1.72 -9.36 4.06
N ARG A 213 -0.53 -9.11 3.50
CA ARG A 213 -0.39 -8.54 2.15
C ARG A 213 -0.87 -9.49 1.06
N LEU A 214 -0.57 -10.78 1.20
CA LEU A 214 -1.03 -11.81 0.28
C LEU A 214 -2.56 -11.94 0.31
N GLY A 215 -3.15 -11.99 1.50
CA GLY A 215 -4.59 -12.09 1.68
C GLY A 215 -5.32 -10.86 1.10
N VAL A 216 -4.84 -9.64 1.39
CA VAL A 216 -5.40 -8.41 0.79
C VAL A 216 -5.30 -8.44 -0.73
N THR A 217 -4.18 -8.92 -1.28
CA THR A 217 -4.03 -9.07 -2.74
C THR A 217 -5.07 -10.03 -3.32
N LYS A 218 -5.29 -11.19 -2.68
CA LYS A 218 -6.33 -12.16 -3.09
C LYS A 218 -7.73 -11.53 -3.03
N LEU A 219 -8.04 -10.79 -1.97
CA LEU A 219 -9.33 -10.10 -1.83
C LEU A 219 -9.52 -9.03 -2.90
N LEU A 220 -8.51 -8.21 -3.20
CA LEU A 220 -8.57 -7.16 -4.23
C LEU A 220 -8.78 -7.70 -5.66
N LEU A 221 -8.47 -8.97 -5.92
CA LEU A 221 -8.80 -9.62 -7.21
C LEU A 221 -10.30 -9.84 -7.39
N VAL A 222 -11.03 -10.00 -6.27
CA VAL A 222 -12.43 -10.41 -6.24
C VAL A 222 -13.34 -9.26 -5.85
N TYR A 223 -12.89 -8.39 -4.94
CA TYR A 223 -13.65 -7.30 -4.38
C TYR A 223 -13.15 -5.96 -4.95
N PRO A 224 -13.90 -5.35 -5.90
CA PRO A 224 -13.56 -4.05 -6.46
C PRO A 224 -13.29 -3.02 -5.38
N SER A 225 -12.14 -2.36 -5.48
CA SER A 225 -11.73 -1.28 -4.59
C SER A 225 -11.07 -0.18 -5.42
N LYS A 226 -11.23 1.06 -4.96
CA LYS A 226 -10.81 2.27 -5.65
C LYS A 226 -9.91 3.12 -4.76
N VAL A 227 -8.90 3.74 -5.37
CA VAL A 227 -8.01 4.70 -4.73
C VAL A 227 -7.98 6.00 -5.55
N CYS A 228 -7.79 7.14 -4.90
CA CYS A 228 -7.55 8.38 -5.61
C CYS A 228 -6.09 8.46 -6.07
N LYS A 229 -5.84 8.79 -7.35
CA LYS A 229 -4.45 8.94 -7.87
C LYS A 229 -3.63 10.05 -7.22
N HIS A 230 -4.28 10.97 -6.49
CA HIS A 230 -3.68 12.22 -6.04
C HIS A 230 -3.75 12.41 -4.52
N CYS A 231 -4.50 11.59 -3.79
CA CYS A 231 -4.58 11.64 -2.33
C CYS A 231 -4.78 10.23 -1.76
N SER A 232 -4.56 10.06 -0.46
CA SER A 232 -4.67 8.78 0.25
C SER A 232 -6.10 8.29 0.47
N GLU A 233 -7.07 8.73 -0.35
CA GLU A 233 -8.47 8.33 -0.19
C GLU A 233 -8.74 6.99 -0.86
N VAL A 234 -9.34 6.07 -0.11
CA VAL A 234 -9.68 4.72 -0.55
C VAL A 234 -11.17 4.48 -0.36
N HIS A 235 -11.76 3.76 -1.32
CA HIS A 235 -13.14 3.33 -1.29
C HIS A 235 -13.22 1.85 -1.65
N ILE A 236 -13.89 1.05 -0.81
CA ILE A 236 -14.14 -0.36 -1.11
C ILE A 236 -15.50 -0.44 -1.80
N GLY A 237 -15.51 -0.82 -3.08
CA GLY A 237 -16.70 -0.78 -3.92
C GLY A 237 -16.39 -0.60 -5.41
N GLN A 238 -17.40 -0.83 -6.26
CA GLN A 238 -17.24 -0.73 -7.72
C GLN A 238 -16.99 0.71 -8.20
N SER A 239 -17.68 1.67 -7.60
CA SER A 239 -17.63 3.08 -7.96
C SER A 239 -17.23 3.88 -6.74
N GLY A 240 -16.12 4.60 -6.83
CA GLY A 240 -15.69 5.48 -5.74
C GLY A 240 -16.73 6.54 -5.40
N HIS A 241 -16.72 7.02 -4.16
CA HIS A 241 -17.69 8.01 -3.69
C HIS A 241 -17.59 9.36 -4.43
N LYS A 242 -18.66 10.16 -4.31
CA LYS A 242 -18.77 11.52 -4.85
C LYS A 242 -18.45 12.62 -3.83
N ALA A 243 -17.91 12.27 -2.66
CA ALA A 243 -17.43 13.26 -1.73
C ALA A 243 -16.31 14.13 -2.35
N ARG A 244 -16.51 15.45 -2.31
CA ARG A 244 -15.56 16.46 -2.78
C ARG A 244 -14.56 16.82 -1.68
N MET A 245 -13.62 15.92 -1.40
CA MET A 245 -12.62 16.09 -0.33
C MET A 245 -11.17 15.92 -0.80
N CYS A 246 -10.94 15.76 -2.11
CA CYS A 246 -9.61 15.73 -2.68
C CYS A 246 -8.95 17.13 -2.57
N GLY A 247 -7.95 17.27 -1.70
CA GLY A 247 -7.26 18.54 -1.46
C GLY A 247 -6.54 19.10 -2.69
N VAL A 248 -6.03 18.23 -3.56
CA VAL A 248 -5.29 18.62 -4.78
C VAL A 248 -6.16 19.41 -5.75
N PHE A 249 -7.43 19.03 -5.88
CA PHE A 249 -8.34 19.60 -6.86
C PHE A 249 -9.35 20.59 -6.27
N LYS A 250 -9.12 21.06 -5.03
CA LYS A 250 -10.09 21.90 -4.31
C LYS A 250 -10.43 23.19 -5.07
N PHE A 251 -9.44 23.80 -5.70
CA PHE A 251 -9.56 25.09 -6.41
C PHE A 251 -9.56 24.96 -7.93
N GLU A 252 -9.45 23.75 -8.46
CA GLU A 252 -9.48 23.49 -9.90
C GLU A 252 -10.93 23.18 -10.37
N GLY A 253 -11.14 23.05 -11.69
CA GLY A 253 -12.45 22.76 -12.28
C GLY A 253 -13.13 21.47 -11.75
N TRP A 254 -12.34 20.58 -11.16
CA TRP A 254 -12.79 19.33 -10.53
C TRP A 254 -13.42 19.52 -9.14
N LYS A 255 -13.34 20.73 -8.55
CA LYS A 255 -14.03 21.12 -7.30
C LYS A 255 -13.87 20.11 -6.16
N GLY A 256 -12.66 19.57 -5.98
CA GLY A 256 -12.31 18.60 -4.95
C GLY A 256 -12.79 17.17 -5.20
N MET A 257 -13.24 16.82 -6.41
CA MET A 257 -13.56 15.43 -6.77
C MET A 257 -12.31 14.55 -6.83
N HIS A 258 -12.49 13.26 -6.55
CA HIS A 258 -11.42 12.26 -6.66
C HIS A 258 -11.27 11.74 -8.08
N ARG A 259 -10.02 11.49 -8.48
CA ARG A 259 -9.70 10.73 -9.68
C ARG A 259 -9.46 9.28 -9.30
N TRP A 260 -10.51 8.48 -9.39
CA TRP A 260 -10.49 7.07 -8.99
C TRP A 260 -9.67 6.21 -9.95
N ASP A 261 -8.87 5.32 -9.38
CA ASP A 261 -8.20 4.22 -10.05
C ASP A 261 -8.47 2.89 -9.33
N LYS A 262 -8.11 1.77 -9.94
CA LYS A 262 -8.13 0.46 -9.28
C LYS A 262 -7.10 0.45 -8.14
N ALA A 263 -7.54 0.08 -6.94
CA ALA A 263 -6.64 -0.07 -5.80
C ALA A 263 -5.77 -1.33 -5.93
N GLY A 264 -4.51 -1.21 -5.54
CA GLY A 264 -3.57 -2.29 -5.30
C GLY A 264 -3.33 -2.52 -3.81
N VAL A 265 -2.49 -3.50 -3.48
CA VAL A 265 -2.19 -3.87 -2.09
C VAL A 265 -1.48 -2.74 -1.33
N ASP A 266 -0.62 -1.97 -1.99
CA ASP A 266 0.10 -0.84 -1.38
C ASP A 266 -0.78 0.37 -1.06
N ASP A 267 -1.99 0.44 -1.65
CA ASP A 267 -2.96 1.49 -1.37
C ASP A 267 -3.72 1.23 -0.06
N LEU A 268 -3.88 -0.05 0.33
CA LEU A 268 -4.57 -0.45 1.57
C LEU A 268 -3.60 -0.81 2.69
N VAL A 269 -2.51 -1.51 2.35
CA VAL A 269 -1.44 -1.92 3.26
C VAL A 269 -0.17 -1.22 2.79
N HIS A 270 0.00 0.02 3.22
CA HIS A 270 1.11 0.85 2.74
C HIS A 270 2.46 0.27 3.19
N GLN A 271 3.41 0.17 2.26
CA GLN A 271 4.80 -0.19 2.57
C GLN A 271 5.61 1.07 2.81
N LYS A 272 5.89 1.37 4.07
CA LYS A 272 6.83 2.42 4.43
C LYS A 272 8.25 1.96 4.07
N ILE A 273 8.87 2.53 3.05
CA ILE A 273 10.24 2.16 2.65
C ILE A 273 11.24 2.97 3.48
N VAL A 274 12.21 2.28 4.07
CA VAL A 274 13.29 2.85 4.87
C VAL A 274 14.65 2.46 4.28
N TRP A 275 15.69 3.21 4.64
CA TRP A 275 17.06 2.84 4.34
C TRP A 275 17.48 1.62 5.15
N HIS A 276 18.08 0.65 4.46
CA HIS A 276 18.65 -0.55 5.07
C HIS A 276 20.17 -0.41 5.13
N ARG A 277 20.73 -0.56 6.35
CA ARG A 277 22.17 -0.58 6.59
C ARG A 277 22.69 -2.01 6.53
N ARG A 278 23.60 -2.29 5.61
CA ARG A 278 24.27 -3.60 5.50
C ARG A 278 25.40 -3.71 6.53
N PRO A 279 25.88 -4.93 6.84
CA PRO A 279 26.95 -5.12 7.83
C PRO A 279 28.25 -4.35 7.55
N HIS A 280 28.55 -4.07 6.27
CA HIS A 280 29.75 -3.33 5.84
C HIS A 280 29.51 -1.83 5.61
N ASP A 281 28.26 -1.36 5.72
CA ASP A 281 27.94 0.06 5.61
C ASP A 281 28.34 0.81 6.89
N PRO A 282 28.60 2.13 6.82
CA PRO A 282 28.91 2.91 8.02
C PRO A 282 27.77 2.86 9.04
N PRO A 283 28.07 2.96 10.36
CA PRO A 283 27.06 2.97 11.41
C PRO A 283 25.96 4.03 11.21
N VAL A 284 26.35 5.18 10.64
CA VAL A 284 25.44 6.27 10.26
C VAL A 284 25.55 6.47 8.76
N LEU A 285 24.42 6.34 8.05
CA LEU A 285 24.38 6.51 6.61
C LEU A 285 24.58 7.97 6.21
N VAL A 286 25.50 8.20 5.28
CA VAL A 286 25.89 9.52 4.77
C VAL A 286 25.72 9.61 3.25
N ASP A 287 25.63 10.83 2.71
CA ASP A 287 25.30 11.07 1.30
C ASP A 287 26.23 10.37 0.30
N GLY A 288 27.51 10.19 0.63
CA GLY A 288 28.50 9.55 -0.25
C GLY A 288 28.18 8.09 -0.63
N GLY A 289 27.33 7.40 0.14
CA GLY A 289 26.95 6.00 -0.11
C GLY A 289 25.50 5.80 -0.55
N ARG A 290 24.75 6.87 -0.84
CA ARG A 290 23.31 6.83 -1.15
C ARG A 290 22.95 5.82 -2.24
N ASP A 291 23.76 5.75 -3.30
CA ASP A 291 23.53 4.84 -4.42
C ASP A 291 23.89 3.37 -4.11
N TYR A 292 24.59 3.12 -3.01
CA TYR A 292 25.08 1.81 -2.59
C TYR A 292 24.18 1.18 -1.53
N TYR A 293 23.58 1.97 -0.64
CA TYR A 293 22.75 1.45 0.44
C TYR A 293 21.49 0.76 -0.06
N GLY A 294 21.03 -0.21 0.72
CA GLY A 294 19.79 -0.92 0.48
C GLY A 294 18.57 -0.15 0.97
N HIS A 295 17.41 -0.69 0.64
CA HIS A 295 16.13 -0.29 1.21
C HIS A 295 15.37 -1.52 1.70
N ALA A 296 14.40 -1.31 2.58
CA ALA A 296 13.48 -2.34 3.02
C ALA A 296 12.13 -1.73 3.44
N PRO A 297 11.03 -2.49 3.42
CA PRO A 297 9.83 -2.07 4.15
C PRO A 297 10.13 -1.98 5.66
N ALA A 298 9.62 -0.96 6.32
CA ALA A 298 9.88 -0.66 7.73
C ALA A 298 9.55 -1.84 8.65
N VAL A 299 8.44 -2.54 8.40
CA VAL A 299 8.06 -3.73 9.17
C VAL A 299 9.10 -4.84 9.03
N ILE A 300 9.67 -5.03 7.83
CA ILE A 300 10.69 -6.05 7.57
C ILE A 300 12.01 -5.68 8.28
N GLU A 301 12.45 -4.43 8.11
CA GLU A 301 13.66 -3.93 8.76
C GLU A 301 13.53 -4.00 10.30
N LEU A 302 12.38 -3.64 10.86
CA LEU A 302 12.10 -3.70 12.30
C LEU A 302 12.21 -5.14 12.84
N CYS A 303 11.64 -6.11 12.13
CA CYS A 303 11.71 -7.52 12.52
C CYS A 303 13.14 -8.06 12.37
N MET A 304 13.86 -7.65 11.33
CA MET A 304 15.26 -8.06 11.10
C MET A 304 16.19 -7.57 12.22
N GLN A 305 15.99 -6.36 12.76
CA GLN A 305 16.80 -5.81 13.86
C GLN A 305 16.74 -6.66 15.14
N VAL A 306 15.67 -7.44 15.34
CA VAL A 306 15.55 -8.40 16.45
C VAL A 306 15.91 -9.85 16.05
N GLY A 307 16.50 -10.03 14.86
CA GLY A 307 17.00 -11.31 14.39
C GLY A 307 16.01 -12.18 13.62
N ALA A 308 14.89 -11.62 13.14
CA ALA A 308 14.01 -12.34 12.23
C ALA A 308 14.70 -12.63 10.89
N ILE A 309 14.41 -13.77 10.29
CA ILE A 309 14.99 -14.19 9.02
C ILE A 309 14.17 -13.57 7.89
N VAL A 310 14.79 -12.70 7.12
CA VAL A 310 14.14 -11.99 6.02
C VAL A 310 13.99 -12.91 4.80
N PRO A 311 12.82 -12.96 4.15
CA PRO A 311 12.63 -13.74 2.93
C PRO A 311 13.50 -13.26 1.76
N PRO A 312 13.99 -14.17 0.89
CA PRO A 312 14.89 -13.84 -0.22
C PRO A 312 14.36 -12.78 -1.20
N LYS A 313 13.04 -12.64 -1.33
CA LYS A 313 12.42 -11.63 -2.22
C LYS A 313 12.80 -10.18 -1.87
N TYR A 314 13.25 -9.92 -0.64
CA TYR A 314 13.71 -8.59 -0.20
C TYR A 314 15.20 -8.36 -0.43
N HIS A 315 15.99 -9.42 -0.68
CA HIS A 315 17.45 -9.33 -0.75
C HIS A 315 17.97 -8.37 -1.83
N CYS A 316 17.26 -8.27 -2.95
CA CYS A 316 17.59 -7.35 -4.04
C CYS A 316 17.38 -5.89 -3.61
N MET A 317 16.23 -5.58 -2.99
CA MET A 317 15.93 -4.24 -2.48
C MET A 317 16.92 -3.83 -1.37
N MET A 318 17.27 -4.78 -0.51
CA MET A 318 18.22 -4.59 0.59
C MET A 318 19.68 -4.57 0.13
N LYS A 319 19.96 -4.89 -1.15
CA LYS A 319 21.32 -4.96 -1.71
C LYS A 319 22.28 -5.79 -0.84
N THR A 320 21.81 -6.93 -0.35
CA THR A 320 22.57 -7.84 0.55
C THR A 320 23.98 -8.16 0.03
N HIS A 321 24.14 -8.34 -1.28
CA HIS A 321 25.41 -8.56 -1.97
C HIS A 321 25.86 -7.35 -2.83
N GLY A 322 25.29 -6.17 -2.60
CA GLY A 322 25.66 -4.95 -3.30
C GLY A 322 27.06 -4.48 -2.93
N LEU A 323 27.69 -3.71 -3.81
CA LEU A 323 29.02 -3.13 -3.58
C LEU A 323 28.99 -2.14 -2.40
N ALA A 324 30.14 -1.99 -1.74
CA ALA A 324 30.36 -0.93 -0.76
C ALA A 324 30.63 0.40 -1.48
N PRO A 325 30.29 1.55 -0.86
CA PRO A 325 30.72 2.85 -1.37
C PRO A 325 32.25 2.89 -1.49
N PRO A 326 32.81 3.55 -2.52
CA PRO A 326 34.25 3.75 -2.61
C PRO A 326 34.74 4.55 -1.40
N VAL A 327 35.81 4.06 -0.77
CA VAL A 327 36.50 4.77 0.31
C VAL A 327 37.09 6.04 -0.31
N ARG A 328 36.68 7.21 0.19
CA ARG A 328 37.23 8.50 -0.22
C ARG A 328 38.40 8.91 0.65
#